data_AF-A0A357IAG5-F1
#
_entry.id   AF-A0A357IAG5-F1
#
_cell.length_a   1.000
_cell.length_b   1.000
_cell.length_c   1.000
_cell.angle_alpha   90.00
_cell.angle_beta   90.00
_cell.angle_gamma   90.00
#
_symmetry.space_group_name_H-M   'P 1'
#
loop_
_entity.id
_entity.type
_entity.pdbx_description
1 polymer ?
#
loop_
_entity_poly.entity_id
_entity_poly.type
_entity_poly.pdbx_seq_one_letter_code
_entity_poly.pdbx_strand_id
1 'polypeptide(L)'
;MTTQIPASDIHAFTSININYLPRARVLGDSIKKHHPEMRFHLMLSDEIPKGFNLEDEPFDSVIQIANLAIEDQDAWIFKHDVVELCTAVKPFAFLNIMDTYNAKSVFYFDPDVVLFSRVDAMIEDLERHAAILTPHVCAPDVLPSAIVDNEISCLKHGINNLGFLAANGRGEGRALIEWWAKRLHHYCYDDIPRGLFTDQRWMDFAHVFFNDIKIEKGPEYNVATWNYTTREISGSLQDGVMVDGRPLCFHHFSGFTNGAAQMMQGRYADGIQVIDDLYAWYREACDHAGQRELADHRWAYGYYSNGEKIERSHRLLYREKSDLQNAFPKPSQCTSDTSASSSYYNWLKSNPAKLSRASNSASFWDFMTVTEQSLLGYIDRAQKPGKLTKKCAAIATRSGFLISRKVLKLFT
;
A
#
# COMPACT_ATOMS: atom_id res chain seq x y z
N MET A 1 -28.74 -15.65 -23.72
CA MET A 1 -28.45 -16.92 -23.03
C MET A 1 -27.16 -16.70 -22.28
N THR A 2 -27.27 -16.41 -20.98
CA THR A 2 -26.12 -16.20 -20.08
C THR A 2 -25.43 -17.54 -19.89
N THR A 3 -24.27 -17.72 -20.51
CA THR A 3 -23.35 -18.80 -20.21
C THR A 3 -22.96 -18.67 -18.74
N GLN A 4 -23.51 -19.53 -17.89
CA GLN A 4 -23.02 -19.72 -16.54
C GLN A 4 -21.58 -20.25 -16.66
N ILE A 5 -20.62 -19.33 -16.56
CA ILE A 5 -19.23 -19.66 -16.25
C ILE A 5 -19.29 -20.48 -14.96
N PRO A 6 -18.67 -21.67 -14.89
CA PRO A 6 -18.61 -22.44 -13.65
C PRO A 6 -18.12 -21.52 -12.53
N ALA A 7 -18.80 -21.52 -11.38
CA ALA A 7 -18.36 -20.72 -10.23
C ALA A 7 -16.99 -21.25 -9.79
N SER A 8 -15.92 -20.52 -10.13
CA SER A 8 -14.62 -20.77 -9.53
C SER A 8 -14.73 -20.40 -8.06
N ASP A 9 -14.32 -21.29 -7.16
CA ASP A 9 -14.27 -20.99 -5.73
C ASP A 9 -13.08 -20.08 -5.37
N ILE A 10 -12.20 -19.80 -6.35
CA ILE A 10 -10.92 -19.11 -6.17
C ILE A 10 -10.94 -17.79 -6.93
N HIS A 11 -10.83 -16.73 -6.15
CA HIS A 11 -10.86 -15.36 -6.62
C HIS A 11 -9.57 -14.66 -6.23
N ALA A 12 -9.09 -13.79 -7.11
CA ALA A 12 -8.01 -12.86 -6.84
C ALA A 12 -8.48 -11.44 -7.14
N PHE A 13 -7.92 -10.44 -6.48
CA PHE A 13 -8.15 -9.05 -6.86
C PHE A 13 -6.93 -8.19 -6.56
N THR A 14 -6.89 -7.04 -7.22
CA THR A 14 -5.94 -5.97 -6.96
C THR A 14 -6.67 -4.65 -6.78
N SER A 15 -6.06 -3.69 -6.10
CA SER A 15 -6.65 -2.37 -5.81
C SER A 15 -5.80 -1.26 -6.38
N ILE A 16 -6.41 -0.39 -7.19
CA ILE A 16 -5.68 0.63 -7.94
C ILE A 16 -6.41 1.97 -7.98
N ASN A 17 -5.64 3.03 -8.24
CA ASN A 17 -6.15 4.17 -9.02
C ASN A 17 -5.77 3.97 -10.50
N ILE A 18 -6.24 4.82 -11.40
CA ILE A 18 -6.06 4.52 -12.83
C ILE A 18 -4.60 4.55 -13.30
N ASN A 19 -3.72 5.30 -12.63
CA ASN A 19 -2.29 5.38 -12.97
C ASN A 19 -1.55 4.06 -12.74
N TYR A 20 -2.16 3.13 -11.98
CA TYR A 20 -1.64 1.79 -11.70
C TYR A 20 -2.28 0.70 -12.59
N LEU A 21 -3.23 1.04 -13.47
CA LEU A 21 -3.83 0.08 -14.39
C LEU A 21 -2.81 -0.71 -15.22
N PRO A 22 -1.74 -0.11 -15.77
CA PRO A 22 -0.70 -0.85 -16.49
C PRO A 22 -0.03 -1.94 -15.65
N ARG A 23 0.19 -1.71 -14.36
CA ARG A 23 0.78 -2.71 -13.46
C ARG A 23 -0.23 -3.80 -13.13
N ALA A 24 -1.48 -3.42 -12.86
CA ALA A 24 -2.57 -4.37 -12.67
C ALA A 24 -2.78 -5.28 -13.90
N ARG A 25 -2.53 -4.77 -15.13
CA ARG A 25 -2.53 -5.58 -16.35
C ARG A 25 -1.39 -6.61 -16.33
N VAL A 26 -0.16 -6.20 -16.02
CA VAL A 26 0.99 -7.12 -15.92
C VAL A 26 0.73 -8.21 -14.84
N LEU A 27 0.20 -7.82 -13.68
CA LEU A 27 -0.24 -8.76 -12.65
C LEU A 27 -1.32 -9.70 -13.20
N GLY A 28 -2.35 -9.15 -13.84
CA GLY A 28 -3.46 -9.92 -14.42
C GLY A 28 -3.01 -10.94 -15.45
N ASP A 29 -2.13 -10.54 -16.37
CA ASP A 29 -1.54 -11.44 -17.36
C ASP A 29 -0.77 -12.59 -16.70
N SER A 30 -0.01 -12.30 -15.65
CA SER A 30 0.71 -13.33 -14.88
C SER A 30 -0.25 -14.28 -14.14
N ILE A 31 -1.33 -13.76 -13.55
CA ILE A 31 -2.37 -14.58 -12.92
C ILE A 31 -3.06 -15.45 -13.98
N LYS A 32 -3.46 -14.91 -15.12
CA LYS A 32 -4.13 -15.69 -16.18
C LYS A 32 -3.23 -16.74 -16.82
N LYS A 33 -1.92 -16.45 -16.91
CA LYS A 33 -0.91 -17.42 -17.34
C LYS A 33 -0.78 -18.59 -16.38
N HIS A 34 -0.67 -18.31 -15.08
CA HIS A 34 -0.39 -19.34 -14.08
C HIS A 34 -1.65 -20.02 -13.54
N HIS A 35 -2.76 -19.29 -13.45
CA HIS A 35 -4.06 -19.71 -12.90
C HIS A 35 -5.23 -19.24 -13.79
N PRO A 36 -5.41 -19.81 -15.00
CA PRO A 36 -6.54 -19.48 -15.86
C PRO A 36 -7.91 -19.77 -15.21
N GLU A 37 -7.94 -20.61 -14.18
CA GLU A 37 -9.12 -20.93 -13.37
C GLU A 37 -9.51 -19.85 -12.34
N MET A 38 -8.58 -18.95 -11.98
CA MET A 38 -8.86 -17.89 -11.00
C MET A 38 -9.66 -16.76 -11.64
N ARG A 39 -10.71 -16.32 -10.94
CA ARG A 39 -11.41 -15.08 -11.29
C ARG A 39 -10.64 -13.89 -10.75
N PHE A 40 -10.27 -12.96 -11.60
CA PHE A 40 -9.46 -11.80 -11.25
C PHE A 40 -10.28 -10.51 -11.33
N HIS A 41 -10.38 -9.79 -10.22
CA HIS A 41 -11.19 -8.58 -10.09
C HIS A 41 -10.31 -7.33 -9.98
N LEU A 42 -10.71 -6.27 -10.68
CA LEU A 42 -10.08 -4.96 -10.57
C LEU A 42 -10.86 -4.07 -9.59
N MET A 43 -10.33 -3.83 -8.40
CA MET A 43 -10.88 -2.83 -7.47
C MET A 43 -10.36 -1.44 -7.85
N LEU A 44 -11.21 -0.63 -8.49
CA LEU A 44 -10.87 0.70 -8.98
C LEU A 44 -11.32 1.80 -8.00
N SER A 45 -10.35 2.44 -7.36
CA SER A 45 -10.52 3.62 -6.51
C SER A 45 -10.39 4.91 -7.31
N ASP A 46 -11.05 4.95 -8.47
CA ASP A 46 -11.05 6.05 -9.44
C ASP A 46 -12.28 5.99 -10.36
N GLU A 47 -12.33 6.88 -11.35
CA GLU A 47 -13.27 6.80 -12.47
C GLU A 47 -12.77 5.83 -13.56
N ILE A 48 -13.70 5.11 -14.19
CA ILE A 48 -13.41 4.29 -15.37
C ILE A 48 -13.05 5.23 -16.53
N PRO A 49 -11.86 5.11 -17.15
CA PRO A 49 -11.48 6.04 -18.20
C PRO A 49 -12.34 5.82 -19.45
N LYS A 50 -12.50 6.89 -20.24
CA LYS A 50 -13.20 6.80 -21.52
C LYS A 50 -12.49 5.82 -22.44
N GLY A 51 -13.24 4.88 -23.01
CA GLY A 51 -12.69 3.87 -23.91
C GLY A 51 -12.15 2.62 -23.19
N PHE A 52 -12.22 2.54 -21.86
CA PHE A 52 -11.99 1.28 -21.16
C PHE A 52 -13.04 0.24 -21.59
N ASN A 53 -12.56 -0.90 -22.06
CA ASN A 53 -13.39 -2.04 -22.39
C ASN A 53 -12.87 -3.26 -21.62
N LEU A 54 -13.70 -3.82 -20.75
CA LEU A 54 -13.31 -4.95 -19.91
C LEU A 54 -12.94 -6.20 -20.74
N GLU A 55 -13.52 -6.37 -21.92
CA GLU A 55 -13.22 -7.52 -22.80
C GLU A 55 -11.77 -7.53 -23.32
N ASP A 56 -11.12 -6.37 -23.33
CA ASP A 56 -9.74 -6.20 -23.78
C ASP A 56 -8.73 -6.30 -22.62
N GLU A 57 -9.19 -6.64 -21.41
CA GLU A 57 -8.41 -6.58 -20.18
C GLU A 57 -8.28 -7.96 -19.51
N PRO A 58 -7.22 -8.21 -18.71
CA PRO A 58 -7.03 -9.49 -18.03
C PRO A 58 -7.92 -9.66 -16.78
N PHE A 59 -8.97 -8.85 -16.62
CA PHE A 59 -9.87 -8.87 -15.47
C PHE A 59 -11.23 -9.47 -15.85
N ASP A 60 -11.83 -10.25 -14.96
CA ASP A 60 -13.18 -10.80 -15.15
C ASP A 60 -14.29 -9.84 -14.67
N SER A 61 -13.94 -8.85 -13.83
CA SER A 61 -14.85 -7.78 -13.43
C SER A 61 -14.12 -6.55 -12.90
N VAL A 62 -14.84 -5.43 -12.86
CA VAL A 62 -14.42 -4.19 -12.19
C VAL A 62 -15.33 -3.95 -10.99
N ILE A 63 -14.74 -3.62 -9.85
CA ILE A 63 -15.42 -3.21 -8.62
C ILE A 63 -15.08 -1.75 -8.39
N GLN A 64 -16.07 -0.86 -8.33
CA GLN A 64 -15.88 0.54 -7.97
C GLN A 64 -16.30 0.77 -6.52
N ILE A 65 -15.83 1.86 -5.90
CA ILE A 65 -16.19 2.21 -4.51
C ILE A 65 -17.71 2.31 -4.33
N ALA A 66 -18.43 2.79 -5.36
CA ALA A 66 -19.89 2.87 -5.36
C ALA A 66 -20.59 1.50 -5.20
N ASN A 67 -19.90 0.39 -5.46
CA ASN A 67 -20.42 -0.97 -5.28
C ASN A 67 -20.17 -1.55 -3.88
N LEU A 68 -19.39 -0.86 -3.04
CA LEU A 68 -18.98 -1.34 -1.73
C LEU A 68 -19.92 -0.89 -0.62
N ALA A 69 -20.14 -1.75 0.38
CA ALA A 69 -20.92 -1.42 1.57
C ALA A 69 -20.11 -0.56 2.55
N ILE A 70 -19.92 0.71 2.20
CA ILE A 70 -19.20 1.73 2.99
C ILE A 70 -20.19 2.81 3.41
N GLU A 71 -20.25 3.11 4.70
CA GLU A 71 -21.10 4.17 5.24
C GLU A 71 -20.50 5.55 4.93
N ASP A 72 -21.37 6.54 4.70
CA ASP A 72 -20.98 7.93 4.41
C ASP A 72 -19.89 8.06 3.33
N GLN A 73 -20.02 7.31 2.22
CA GLN A 73 -18.97 7.14 1.20
C GLN A 73 -18.26 8.43 0.78
N ASP A 74 -19.01 9.52 0.50
CA ASP A 74 -18.42 10.81 0.10
C ASP A 74 -17.47 11.36 1.18
N ALA A 75 -17.91 11.34 2.44
CA ALA A 75 -17.09 11.75 3.58
C ALA A 75 -15.94 10.78 3.84
N TRP A 76 -16.17 9.46 3.69
CA TRP A 76 -15.16 8.43 3.85
C TRP A 76 -14.04 8.59 2.83
N ILE A 77 -14.34 8.71 1.54
CA ILE A 77 -13.38 8.96 0.46
C ILE A 77 -12.58 10.24 0.74
N PHE A 78 -13.25 11.32 1.12
CA PHE A 78 -12.59 12.61 1.34
C PHE A 78 -11.54 12.58 2.46
N LYS A 79 -11.72 11.73 3.47
CA LYS A 79 -10.75 11.58 4.57
C LYS A 79 -9.42 10.99 4.13
N HIS A 80 -9.33 10.30 2.99
CA HIS A 80 -8.13 9.55 2.58
C HIS A 80 -7.42 10.24 1.41
N ASP A 81 -6.09 10.26 1.41
CA ASP A 81 -5.35 10.49 0.17
C ASP A 81 -5.37 9.24 -0.75
N VAL A 82 -4.68 9.29 -1.89
CA VAL A 82 -4.77 8.25 -2.91
C VAL A 82 -4.24 6.90 -2.43
N VAL A 83 -3.13 6.90 -1.67
CA VAL A 83 -2.52 5.67 -1.16
C VAL A 83 -3.39 5.13 -0.04
N GLU A 84 -3.82 6.01 0.87
CA GLU A 84 -4.74 5.65 1.95
C GLU A 84 -6.06 5.08 1.42
N LEU A 85 -6.62 5.61 0.32
CA LEU A 85 -7.89 5.12 -0.23
C LEU A 85 -7.74 3.75 -0.89
N CYS A 86 -6.74 3.58 -1.77
CA CYS A 86 -6.49 2.31 -2.46
C CYS A 86 -6.19 1.17 -1.47
N THR A 87 -5.65 1.49 -0.29
CA THR A 87 -5.44 0.52 0.79
C THR A 87 -6.68 0.30 1.65
N ALA A 88 -7.45 1.35 1.93
CA ALA A 88 -8.65 1.28 2.78
C ALA A 88 -9.78 0.44 2.16
N VAL A 89 -9.88 0.40 0.83
CA VAL A 89 -10.94 -0.36 0.12
C VAL A 89 -10.75 -1.88 0.16
N LYS A 90 -9.52 -2.37 0.42
CA LYS A 90 -9.18 -3.80 0.33
C LYS A 90 -10.14 -4.72 1.11
N PRO A 91 -10.41 -4.53 2.42
CA PRO A 91 -11.35 -5.39 3.15
C PRO A 91 -12.77 -5.35 2.58
N PHE A 92 -13.22 -4.21 2.10
CA PHE A 92 -14.57 -4.08 1.52
C PHE A 92 -14.68 -4.81 0.18
N ALA A 93 -13.61 -4.78 -0.64
CA ALA A 93 -13.53 -5.56 -1.87
C ALA A 93 -13.51 -7.06 -1.58
N PHE A 94 -12.76 -7.52 -0.57
CA PHE A 94 -12.81 -8.91 -0.09
C PHE A 94 -14.26 -9.32 0.24
N LEU A 95 -14.95 -8.56 1.10
CA LEU A 95 -16.34 -8.86 1.49
C LEU A 95 -17.28 -8.85 0.30
N ASN A 96 -17.13 -7.88 -0.61
CA ASN A 96 -17.95 -7.81 -1.83
C ASN A 96 -17.77 -9.06 -2.71
N ILE A 97 -16.52 -9.53 -2.90
CA ILE A 97 -16.23 -10.75 -3.66
C ILE A 97 -16.81 -11.99 -2.96
N MET A 98 -16.58 -12.11 -1.65
CA MET A 98 -17.13 -13.21 -0.83
C MET A 98 -18.65 -13.27 -0.92
N ASP A 99 -19.34 -12.14 -0.80
CA ASP A 99 -20.80 -12.07 -0.78
C ASP A 99 -21.40 -12.27 -2.18
N THR A 100 -20.78 -11.68 -3.21
CA THR A 100 -21.30 -11.72 -4.59
C THR A 100 -21.17 -13.11 -5.21
N TYR A 101 -20.04 -13.78 -4.96
CA TYR A 101 -19.70 -15.05 -5.61
C TYR A 101 -19.77 -16.26 -4.67
N ASN A 102 -20.09 -16.06 -3.38
CA ASN A 102 -19.95 -17.08 -2.35
C ASN A 102 -18.52 -17.68 -2.32
N ALA A 103 -17.53 -16.84 -2.62
CA ALA A 103 -16.14 -17.24 -2.82
C ALA A 103 -15.57 -17.87 -1.54
N LYS A 104 -14.99 -19.07 -1.66
CA LYS A 104 -14.31 -19.75 -0.54
C LYS A 104 -12.91 -19.20 -0.35
N SER A 105 -12.21 -18.89 -1.43
CA SER A 105 -10.81 -18.47 -1.40
C SER A 105 -10.65 -17.15 -2.12
N VAL A 106 -10.24 -16.10 -1.39
CA VAL A 106 -9.99 -14.78 -1.99
C VAL A 106 -8.54 -14.39 -1.73
N PHE A 107 -7.84 -14.00 -2.79
CA PHE A 107 -6.45 -13.56 -2.78
C PHE A 107 -6.38 -12.07 -3.14
N TYR A 108 -5.57 -11.33 -2.42
CA TYR A 108 -5.17 -9.98 -2.76
C TYR A 108 -3.71 -9.98 -3.17
N PHE A 109 -3.42 -9.29 -4.28
CA PHE A 109 -2.08 -8.94 -4.71
C PHE A 109 -2.02 -7.44 -4.99
N ASP A 110 -0.99 -6.75 -4.46
CA ASP A 110 -0.70 -5.37 -4.85
C ASP A 110 -0.46 -5.31 -6.37
N PRO A 111 -0.83 -4.19 -7.02
CA PRO A 111 -0.79 -4.09 -8.48
C PRO A 111 0.61 -4.19 -9.07
N ASP A 112 1.66 -4.01 -8.27
CA ASP A 112 3.07 -4.18 -8.64
C ASP A 112 3.66 -5.52 -8.21
N VAL A 113 2.81 -6.55 -8.06
CA VAL A 113 3.21 -7.95 -7.95
C VAL A 113 3.16 -8.63 -9.32
N VAL A 114 4.05 -9.61 -9.55
CA VAL A 114 4.01 -10.50 -10.70
C VAL A 114 4.21 -11.94 -10.25
N LEU A 115 3.37 -12.86 -10.74
CA LEU A 115 3.55 -14.30 -10.56
C LEU A 115 4.50 -14.87 -11.62
N PHE A 116 5.46 -15.66 -11.16
CA PHE A 116 6.43 -16.42 -11.98
C PHE A 116 6.15 -17.93 -11.95
N SER A 117 5.35 -18.40 -10.99
CA SER A 117 4.85 -19.77 -10.93
C SER A 117 3.49 -19.82 -10.22
N ARG A 118 2.92 -21.03 -10.12
CA ARG A 118 1.63 -21.26 -9.46
C ARG A 118 1.73 -21.11 -7.94
N VAL A 119 0.66 -20.64 -7.31
CA VAL A 119 0.48 -20.54 -5.85
C VAL A 119 -0.36 -21.69 -5.28
N ASP A 120 -0.32 -22.87 -5.90
CA ASP A 120 -1.16 -24.03 -5.52
C ASP A 120 -1.03 -24.39 -4.02
N ALA A 121 0.19 -24.34 -3.48
CA ALA A 121 0.42 -24.60 -2.06
C ALA A 121 -0.33 -23.61 -1.14
N MET A 122 -0.44 -22.33 -1.55
CA MET A 122 -1.22 -21.33 -0.80
C MET A 122 -2.73 -21.57 -0.95
N ILE A 123 -3.20 -22.03 -2.10
CA ILE A 123 -4.60 -22.42 -2.30
C ILE A 123 -4.97 -23.57 -1.37
N GLU A 124 -4.12 -24.61 -1.31
CA GLU A 124 -4.29 -25.75 -0.43
C GLU A 124 -4.22 -25.35 1.05
N ASP A 125 -3.30 -24.45 1.42
CA ASP A 125 -3.20 -23.93 2.78
C ASP A 125 -4.45 -23.15 3.19
N LEU A 126 -5.06 -22.37 2.28
CA LEU A 126 -6.27 -21.61 2.57
C LEU A 126 -7.52 -22.49 2.77
N GLU A 127 -7.46 -23.76 2.36
CA GLU A 127 -8.50 -24.73 2.71
C GLU A 127 -8.48 -25.09 4.20
N ARG A 128 -7.31 -24.96 4.84
CA ARG A 128 -7.03 -25.36 6.21
C ARG A 128 -6.89 -24.18 7.17
N HIS A 129 -6.61 -22.99 6.63
CA HIS A 129 -6.30 -21.79 7.38
C HIS A 129 -7.30 -20.66 7.10
N ALA A 130 -7.58 -19.84 8.10
CA ALA A 130 -8.46 -18.68 7.99
C ALA A 130 -7.87 -17.61 7.05
N ALA A 131 -6.56 -17.39 7.12
CA ALA A 131 -5.86 -16.47 6.25
C ALA A 131 -4.37 -16.83 6.13
N ILE A 132 -3.74 -16.34 5.06
CA ILE A 132 -2.30 -16.45 4.80
C ILE A 132 -1.71 -15.05 4.69
N LEU A 133 -0.68 -14.80 5.48
CA LEU A 133 0.11 -13.56 5.48
C LEU A 133 1.57 -13.89 5.15
N THR A 134 2.25 -12.94 4.48
CA THR A 134 3.69 -13.00 4.24
C THR A 134 4.40 -11.89 5.01
N PRO A 135 5.38 -12.18 5.88
CA PRO A 135 6.25 -11.16 6.47
C PRO A 135 7.13 -10.48 5.43
N HIS A 136 7.52 -9.23 5.67
CA HIS A 136 8.61 -8.62 4.88
C HIS A 136 9.92 -9.40 5.10
N VAL A 137 10.34 -9.48 6.36
CA VAL A 137 11.59 -10.11 6.78
C VAL A 137 11.31 -11.44 7.48
N CYS A 138 12.02 -12.50 7.06
CA CYS A 138 11.89 -13.84 7.63
C CYS A 138 13.17 -14.33 8.33
N ALA A 139 14.26 -13.57 8.22
CA ALA A 139 15.54 -13.80 8.87
C ALA A 139 16.09 -12.46 9.38
N PRO A 140 16.87 -12.46 10.49
CA PRO A 140 17.43 -11.24 11.04
C PRO A 140 18.56 -10.69 10.15
N ASP A 141 18.60 -9.36 10.01
CA ASP A 141 19.67 -8.65 9.33
C ASP A 141 20.92 -8.53 10.22
N VAL A 142 22.10 -8.69 9.61
CA VAL A 142 23.39 -8.57 10.32
C VAL A 142 24.08 -7.23 10.07
N LEU A 143 23.69 -6.51 9.01
CA LEU A 143 24.25 -5.22 8.65
C LEU A 143 23.46 -4.10 9.35
N PRO A 144 24.12 -3.17 10.08
CA PRO A 144 23.42 -2.07 10.75
C PRO A 144 22.54 -1.22 9.83
N SER A 145 22.94 -1.01 8.57
CA SER A 145 22.11 -0.32 7.57
C SER A 145 20.85 -1.11 7.23
N ALA A 146 20.98 -2.41 6.99
CA ALA A 146 19.84 -3.28 6.68
C ALA A 146 18.85 -3.41 7.85
N ILE A 147 19.34 -3.45 9.10
CA ILE A 147 18.47 -3.38 10.29
C ILE A 147 17.63 -2.09 10.28
N VAL A 148 18.22 -0.96 9.90
CA VAL A 148 17.49 0.32 9.81
C VAL A 148 16.48 0.32 8.65
N ASP A 149 16.91 -0.12 7.47
CA ASP A 149 16.10 -0.02 6.25
C ASP A 149 15.00 -1.08 6.17
N ASN A 150 15.22 -2.26 6.76
CA ASN A 150 14.29 -3.39 6.74
C ASN A 150 13.58 -3.55 8.09
N GLU A 151 14.28 -3.93 9.16
CA GLU A 151 13.63 -4.30 10.44
C GLU A 151 12.96 -3.11 11.14
N ILE A 152 13.67 -1.99 11.31
CA ILE A 152 13.09 -0.76 11.92
C ILE A 152 12.00 -0.19 11.03
N SER A 153 12.12 -0.32 9.71
CA SER A 153 11.04 0.01 8.79
C SER A 153 9.80 -0.85 9.05
N CYS A 154 9.95 -2.17 9.17
CA CYS A 154 8.85 -3.08 9.52
C CYS A 154 8.18 -2.69 10.86
N LEU A 155 8.96 -2.31 11.88
CA LEU A 155 8.40 -1.87 13.16
C LEU A 155 7.53 -0.61 13.06
N LYS A 156 7.74 0.23 12.05
CA LYS A 156 6.94 1.45 11.81
C LYS A 156 5.71 1.16 10.95
N HIS A 157 5.87 0.29 9.95
CA HIS A 157 4.92 0.11 8.85
C HIS A 157 4.10 -1.19 8.93
N GLY A 158 4.47 -2.12 9.82
CA GLY A 158 3.89 -3.45 9.93
C GLY A 158 4.89 -4.55 9.60
N ILE A 159 4.87 -5.64 10.36
CA ILE A 159 5.79 -6.78 10.15
C ILE A 159 5.36 -7.66 8.96
N ASN A 160 4.05 -7.71 8.69
CA ASN A 160 3.51 -8.36 7.49
C ASN A 160 3.51 -7.40 6.31
N ASN A 161 3.82 -7.89 5.12
CA ASN A 161 3.65 -7.13 3.87
C ASN A 161 2.26 -7.40 3.29
N LEU A 162 1.43 -6.37 3.18
CA LEU A 162 0.09 -6.45 2.60
C LEU A 162 0.04 -6.13 1.10
N GLY A 163 1.17 -6.32 0.42
CA GLY A 163 1.16 -6.63 -1.00
C GLY A 163 0.63 -8.02 -1.31
N PHE A 164 0.43 -8.85 -0.27
CA PHE A 164 -0.26 -10.12 -0.36
C PHE A 164 -1.14 -10.35 0.87
N LEU A 165 -2.35 -10.86 0.65
CA LEU A 165 -3.20 -11.43 1.69
C LEU A 165 -4.12 -12.46 1.04
N ALA A 166 -4.18 -13.68 1.57
CA ALA A 166 -5.21 -14.63 1.21
C ALA A 166 -6.16 -14.84 2.41
N ALA A 167 -7.46 -14.87 2.17
CA ALA A 167 -8.46 -15.07 3.21
C ALA A 167 -9.52 -16.08 2.76
N ASN A 168 -9.85 -17.00 3.68
CA ASN A 168 -10.97 -17.89 3.51
C ASN A 168 -12.27 -17.07 3.69
N GLY A 169 -13.19 -17.17 2.73
CA GLY A 169 -14.45 -16.43 2.74
C GLY A 169 -15.45 -16.88 3.81
N ARG A 170 -15.08 -17.85 4.65
CA ARG A 170 -15.93 -18.45 5.67
C ARG A 170 -15.22 -18.44 7.04
N GLY A 171 -16.02 -18.67 8.08
CA GLY A 171 -15.52 -18.84 9.45
C GLY A 171 -14.64 -17.68 9.91
N GLU A 172 -13.48 -18.02 10.47
CA GLU A 172 -12.55 -17.05 11.05
C GLU A 172 -11.90 -16.15 9.97
N GLY A 173 -11.75 -16.62 8.73
CA GLY A 173 -11.18 -15.82 7.63
C GLY A 173 -12.07 -14.64 7.27
N ARG A 174 -13.39 -14.89 7.16
CA ARG A 174 -14.38 -13.82 7.00
C ARG A 174 -14.38 -12.88 8.21
N ALA A 175 -14.35 -13.42 9.42
CA ALA A 175 -14.36 -12.62 10.65
C ALA A 175 -13.15 -11.67 10.73
N LEU A 176 -11.98 -12.11 10.25
CA LEU A 176 -10.78 -11.29 10.11
C LEU A 176 -11.01 -10.12 9.15
N ILE A 177 -11.56 -10.37 7.96
CA ILE A 177 -11.84 -9.32 6.98
C ILE A 177 -12.89 -8.33 7.51
N GLU A 178 -13.94 -8.80 8.16
CA GLU A 178 -14.96 -7.92 8.77
C GLU A 178 -14.38 -7.06 9.90
N TRP A 179 -13.51 -7.62 10.73
CA TRP A 179 -12.77 -6.86 11.74
C TRP A 179 -11.87 -5.81 11.10
N TRP A 180 -11.14 -6.18 10.05
CA TRP A 180 -10.26 -5.28 9.32
C TRP A 180 -11.03 -4.14 8.66
N ALA A 181 -12.17 -4.42 8.03
CA ALA A 181 -13.08 -3.42 7.47
C ALA A 181 -13.47 -2.37 8.51
N LYS A 182 -13.86 -2.81 9.72
CA LYS A 182 -14.23 -1.91 10.83
C LYS A 182 -13.07 -1.01 11.27
N ARG A 183 -11.83 -1.49 11.21
CA ARG A 183 -10.65 -0.67 11.52
C ARG A 183 -10.37 0.31 10.39
N LEU A 184 -10.32 -0.16 9.14
CA LEU A 184 -9.98 0.68 8.00
C LEU A 184 -11.06 1.72 7.67
N HIS A 185 -12.30 1.49 8.09
CA HIS A 185 -13.36 2.51 8.00
C HIS A 185 -12.98 3.82 8.71
N HIS A 186 -12.24 3.73 9.82
CA HIS A 186 -11.92 4.86 10.68
C HIS A 186 -10.43 5.17 10.79
N TYR A 187 -9.53 4.24 10.48
CA TYR A 187 -8.12 4.33 10.85
C TYR A 187 -7.13 3.83 9.78
N CYS A 188 -7.51 3.86 8.49
CA CYS A 188 -6.61 3.52 7.39
C CYS A 188 -5.78 4.74 6.96
N TYR A 189 -4.81 5.13 7.77
CA TYR A 189 -4.08 6.39 7.59
C TYR A 189 -2.56 6.22 7.59
N ASP A 190 -1.87 7.02 6.80
CA ASP A 190 -0.43 7.23 6.90
C ASP A 190 -0.14 8.21 8.05
N ASP A 191 -0.05 7.67 9.27
CA ASP A 191 0.17 8.42 10.51
C ASP A 191 1.02 7.60 11.50
N ILE A 192 2.27 7.36 11.10
CA ILE A 192 3.26 6.57 11.86
C ILE A 192 3.41 7.05 13.31
N PRO A 193 3.49 8.37 13.61
CA PRO A 193 3.59 8.86 15.00
C PRO A 193 2.40 8.48 15.88
N ARG A 194 1.19 8.34 15.31
CA ARG A 194 0.01 7.84 16.02
C ARG A 194 -0.11 6.32 16.05
N GLY A 195 0.87 5.61 15.51
CA GLY A 195 0.89 4.15 15.51
C GLY A 195 0.14 3.54 14.32
N LEU A 196 -0.15 4.31 13.26
CA LEU A 196 -0.88 3.85 12.09
C LEU A 196 0.03 3.82 10.85
N PHE A 197 -0.17 2.83 9.99
CA PHE A 197 0.34 2.87 8.63
C PHE A 197 -0.63 2.08 7.75
N THR A 198 -1.54 2.85 7.15
CA THR A 198 -2.59 2.39 6.23
C THR A 198 -3.30 1.13 6.76
N ASP A 199 -3.45 0.15 5.89
CA ASP A 199 -4.08 -1.14 6.05
C ASP A 199 -3.17 -2.16 6.72
N GLN A 200 -1.87 -2.08 6.45
CA GLN A 200 -0.88 -3.11 6.73
C GLN A 200 -0.60 -3.33 8.21
N ARG A 201 -0.37 -2.24 8.96
CA ARG A 201 0.02 -2.35 10.37
C ARG A 201 -1.08 -2.99 11.24
N TRP A 202 -2.33 -2.95 10.80
CA TRP A 202 -3.42 -3.66 11.48
C TRP A 202 -3.22 -5.18 11.46
N MET A 203 -2.65 -5.75 10.40
CA MET A 203 -2.46 -7.20 10.29
C MET A 203 -1.40 -7.75 11.24
N ASP A 204 -0.62 -6.89 11.90
CA ASP A 204 0.19 -7.29 13.04
C ASP A 204 -0.66 -7.84 14.18
N PHE A 205 -1.94 -7.45 14.32
CA PHE A 205 -2.82 -8.04 15.33
C PHE A 205 -3.48 -9.35 14.89
N ALA A 206 -3.39 -9.73 13.61
CA ALA A 206 -4.09 -10.90 13.10
C ALA A 206 -3.71 -12.17 13.85
N HIS A 207 -2.41 -12.37 14.11
CA HIS A 207 -1.89 -13.53 14.84
C HIS A 207 -2.21 -13.54 16.35
N VAL A 208 -2.70 -12.42 16.89
CA VAL A 208 -3.09 -12.30 18.30
C VAL A 208 -4.59 -12.48 18.46
N PHE A 209 -5.37 -11.99 17.51
CA PHE A 209 -6.84 -11.98 17.60
C PHE A 209 -7.50 -13.21 16.98
N PHE A 210 -6.81 -13.89 16.08
CA PHE A 210 -7.33 -15.04 15.35
C PHE A 210 -6.40 -16.25 15.54
N ASN A 211 -6.98 -17.44 15.64
CA ASN A 211 -6.26 -18.65 15.98
C ASN A 211 -5.59 -19.30 14.76
N ASP A 212 -6.20 -19.14 13.59
CA ASP A 212 -5.85 -19.92 12.41
C ASP A 212 -5.23 -19.09 11.29
N ILE A 213 -4.14 -18.38 11.62
CA ILE A 213 -3.40 -17.55 10.68
C ILE A 213 -2.11 -18.26 10.26
N LYS A 214 -1.99 -18.57 8.98
CA LYS A 214 -0.76 -19.08 8.38
C LYS A 214 0.19 -17.91 8.08
N ILE A 215 1.38 -17.97 8.66
CA ILE A 215 2.50 -17.10 8.27
C ILE A 215 3.35 -17.85 7.26
N GLU A 216 3.24 -17.47 5.99
CA GLU A 216 4.02 -18.06 4.91
C GLU A 216 5.41 -17.41 4.85
N LYS A 217 6.45 -18.25 5.00
CA LYS A 217 7.86 -17.83 5.10
C LYS A 217 8.72 -18.40 3.98
N GLY A 218 8.12 -19.08 3.01
CA GLY A 218 8.79 -19.60 1.83
C GLY A 218 9.56 -18.47 1.13
N PRO A 219 10.87 -18.65 0.89
CA PRO A 219 11.70 -17.61 0.30
C PRO A 219 11.29 -17.26 -1.14
N GLU A 220 10.52 -18.11 -1.81
CA GLU A 220 9.98 -17.89 -3.15
C GLU A 220 8.80 -16.90 -3.21
N TYR A 221 8.20 -16.55 -2.08
CA TYR A 221 7.02 -15.70 -2.01
C TYR A 221 7.34 -14.26 -1.58
N ASN A 222 6.57 -13.33 -2.15
CA ASN A 222 6.60 -11.89 -1.85
C ASN A 222 8.03 -11.31 -1.80
N VAL A 223 8.84 -11.70 -2.78
CA VAL A 223 10.25 -11.32 -2.85
C VAL A 223 10.33 -9.87 -3.29
N ALA A 224 11.06 -9.05 -2.54
CA ALA A 224 11.34 -7.66 -2.92
C ALA A 224 12.69 -7.19 -2.37
N THR A 225 12.95 -5.89 -2.46
CA THR A 225 14.24 -5.30 -2.07
C THR A 225 14.63 -5.54 -0.61
N TRP A 226 13.67 -5.70 0.29
CA TRP A 226 13.92 -6.02 1.71
C TRP A 226 14.40 -7.47 1.93
N ASN A 227 14.40 -8.31 0.89
CA ASN A 227 14.86 -9.70 0.97
C ASN A 227 16.29 -9.90 0.47
N TYR A 228 16.86 -8.97 -0.30
CA TYR A 228 18.18 -9.15 -0.93
C TYR A 228 19.34 -9.24 0.07
N THR A 229 19.14 -8.80 1.31
CA THR A 229 20.14 -8.94 2.37
C THR A 229 20.17 -10.31 3.02
N THR A 230 19.11 -11.11 2.86
CA THR A 230 18.91 -12.38 3.58
C THR A 230 18.57 -13.57 2.70
N ARG A 231 18.29 -13.36 1.40
CA ARG A 231 18.00 -14.42 0.41
C ARG A 231 18.99 -14.36 -0.74
N GLU A 232 19.40 -15.52 -1.24
CA GLU A 232 20.21 -15.66 -2.44
C GLU A 232 19.31 -15.68 -3.68
N ILE A 233 19.49 -14.70 -4.58
CA ILE A 233 18.79 -14.65 -5.88
C ILE A 233 19.75 -15.09 -6.98
N SER A 234 19.35 -16.08 -7.78
CA SER A 234 20.16 -16.63 -8.87
C SER A 234 19.31 -17.06 -10.07
N GLY A 235 19.96 -17.59 -11.12
CA GLY A 235 19.31 -18.00 -12.35
C GLY A 235 19.20 -16.89 -13.39
N SER A 236 18.18 -16.96 -14.24
CA SER A 236 17.95 -15.99 -15.33
C SER A 236 16.45 -15.93 -15.67
N LEU A 237 16.01 -14.89 -16.39
CA LEU A 237 14.63 -14.85 -16.90
C LEU A 237 14.33 -15.96 -17.92
N GLN A 238 15.37 -16.53 -18.55
CA GLN A 238 15.26 -17.57 -19.58
C GLN A 238 15.12 -18.96 -18.96
N ASP A 239 15.95 -19.26 -17.96
CA ASP A 239 16.03 -20.59 -17.31
C ASP A 239 15.19 -20.69 -16.04
N GLY A 240 14.73 -19.55 -15.51
CA GLY A 240 14.02 -19.42 -14.26
C GLY A 240 14.83 -18.69 -13.19
N VAL A 241 14.16 -17.80 -12.46
CA VAL A 241 14.73 -17.10 -11.30
C VAL A 241 14.55 -17.98 -10.07
N MET A 242 15.62 -18.13 -9.28
CA MET A 242 15.66 -18.95 -8.08
C MET A 242 15.89 -18.06 -6.85
N VAL A 243 15.26 -18.43 -5.73
CA VAL A 243 15.43 -17.78 -4.42
C VAL A 243 15.69 -18.85 -3.37
N ASP A 244 16.89 -18.82 -2.78
CA ASP A 244 17.37 -19.86 -1.86
C ASP A 244 17.20 -21.29 -2.42
N GLY A 245 17.51 -21.45 -3.72
CA GLY A 245 17.41 -22.73 -4.43
C GLY A 245 15.98 -23.18 -4.79
N ARG A 246 14.96 -22.35 -4.57
CA ARG A 246 13.56 -22.61 -4.98
C ARG A 246 13.15 -21.72 -6.14
N PRO A 247 12.30 -22.18 -7.07
CA PRO A 247 11.78 -21.32 -8.13
C PRO A 247 11.01 -20.13 -7.55
N LEU A 248 11.28 -18.93 -8.05
CA LEU A 248 10.53 -17.73 -7.69
C LEU A 248 9.02 -17.95 -7.94
N CYS A 249 8.20 -17.65 -6.93
CA CYS A 249 6.75 -17.73 -7.06
C CYS A 249 6.15 -16.39 -7.43
N PHE A 250 6.37 -15.36 -6.62
CA PHE A 250 6.00 -14.01 -7.01
C PHE A 250 6.95 -12.97 -6.43
N HIS A 251 7.20 -11.95 -7.23
CA HIS A 251 8.03 -10.80 -6.88
C HIS A 251 7.15 -9.57 -6.73
N HIS A 252 7.47 -8.74 -5.75
CA HIS A 252 6.79 -7.48 -5.46
C HIS A 252 7.74 -6.33 -5.81
N PHE A 253 7.44 -5.62 -6.90
CA PHE A 253 8.20 -4.48 -7.41
C PHE A 253 7.89 -3.18 -6.64
N SER A 254 7.84 -3.27 -5.31
CA SER A 254 7.52 -2.16 -4.42
C SER A 254 8.51 -1.00 -4.59
N GLY A 255 7.99 0.23 -4.62
CA GLY A 255 8.83 1.44 -4.77
C GLY A 255 9.42 1.65 -6.18
N PHE A 256 8.91 0.94 -7.20
CA PHE A 256 9.46 1.01 -8.55
C PHE A 256 9.46 2.41 -9.18
N THR A 257 8.40 3.21 -9.01
CA THR A 257 8.24 4.49 -9.71
C THR A 257 8.82 5.72 -9.01
N ASN A 258 9.19 5.61 -7.74
CA ASN A 258 9.71 6.75 -6.97
C ASN A 258 11.22 6.67 -6.73
N GLY A 259 11.92 5.73 -7.39
CA GLY A 259 13.37 5.57 -7.25
C GLY A 259 13.80 4.72 -6.05
N ALA A 260 12.89 4.39 -5.13
CA ALA A 260 13.23 3.65 -3.92
C ALA A 260 13.73 2.24 -4.24
N ALA A 261 13.09 1.55 -5.20
CA ALA A 261 13.53 0.22 -5.62
C ALA A 261 14.97 0.23 -6.15
N GLN A 262 15.29 1.19 -7.03
CA GLN A 262 16.60 1.34 -7.65
C GLN A 262 17.67 1.69 -6.61
N MET A 263 17.34 2.54 -5.64
CA MET A 263 18.23 2.86 -4.52
C MET A 263 18.56 1.62 -3.68
N MET A 264 17.54 0.83 -3.34
CA MET A 264 17.71 -0.36 -2.51
C MET A 264 18.44 -1.49 -3.26
N GLN A 265 18.21 -1.62 -4.58
CA GLN A 265 18.99 -2.49 -5.45
C GLN A 265 20.47 -2.13 -5.43
N GLY A 266 20.81 -0.87 -5.68
CA GLY A 266 22.21 -0.43 -5.66
C GLY A 266 22.88 -0.60 -4.29
N ARG A 267 22.10 -0.72 -3.21
CA ARG A 267 22.62 -0.97 -1.85
C ARG A 267 22.84 -2.46 -1.55
N TYR A 268 21.94 -3.33 -2.00
CA TYR A 268 21.85 -4.72 -1.52
C TYR A 268 21.89 -5.79 -2.61
N ALA A 269 21.81 -5.40 -3.87
CA ALA A 269 21.80 -6.29 -5.03
C ALA A 269 22.74 -5.81 -6.16
N ASP A 270 23.67 -4.91 -5.85
CA ASP A 270 24.64 -4.40 -6.83
C ASP A 270 25.46 -5.55 -7.42
N GLY A 271 25.48 -5.64 -8.75
CA GLY A 271 26.17 -6.71 -9.49
C GLY A 271 25.42 -8.04 -9.59
N ILE A 272 24.17 -8.15 -9.11
CA ILE A 272 23.33 -9.34 -9.30
C ILE A 272 22.51 -9.20 -10.59
N GLN A 273 23.07 -9.67 -11.70
CA GLN A 273 22.50 -9.49 -13.05
C GLN A 273 21.03 -9.92 -13.18
N VAL A 274 20.62 -11.03 -12.54
CA VAL A 274 19.24 -11.51 -12.63
C VAL A 274 18.24 -10.53 -12.02
N ILE A 275 18.64 -9.73 -11.02
CA ILE A 275 17.78 -8.69 -10.43
C ILE A 275 17.68 -7.50 -11.40
N ASP A 276 18.79 -7.09 -12.01
CA ASP A 276 18.78 -6.02 -13.01
C ASP A 276 17.88 -6.38 -14.20
N ASP A 277 18.03 -7.60 -14.72
CA ASP A 277 17.21 -8.13 -15.82
C ASP A 277 15.73 -8.16 -15.44
N LEU A 278 15.40 -8.59 -14.22
CA LEU A 278 14.02 -8.67 -13.72
C LEU A 278 13.35 -7.29 -13.70
N TYR A 279 14.05 -6.25 -13.24
CA TYR A 279 13.50 -4.89 -13.18
C TYR A 279 13.48 -4.19 -14.55
N ALA A 280 14.45 -4.48 -15.43
CA ALA A 280 14.41 -4.05 -16.82
C ALA A 280 13.19 -4.64 -17.54
N TRP A 281 12.98 -5.95 -17.42
CA TRP A 281 11.81 -6.64 -17.95
C TRP A 281 10.50 -6.06 -17.43
N TYR A 282 10.37 -5.87 -16.11
CA TYR A 282 9.13 -5.34 -15.52
C TYR A 282 8.81 -3.92 -16.00
N ARG A 283 9.83 -3.08 -16.19
CA ARG A 283 9.68 -1.74 -16.78
C ARG A 283 9.10 -1.82 -18.19
N GLU A 284 9.68 -2.67 -19.03
CA GLU A 284 9.22 -2.87 -20.40
C GLU A 284 7.80 -3.44 -20.43
N ALA A 285 7.46 -4.37 -19.54
CA ALA A 285 6.11 -4.92 -19.41
C ALA A 285 5.09 -3.82 -19.05
N CYS A 286 5.41 -2.95 -18.08
CA CYS A 286 4.54 -1.83 -17.72
C CYS A 286 4.40 -0.82 -18.86
N ASP A 287 5.49 -0.51 -19.56
CA ASP A 287 5.47 0.39 -20.71
C ASP A 287 4.58 -0.16 -21.84
N HIS A 288 4.70 -1.45 -22.17
CA HIS A 288 3.82 -2.11 -23.14
C HIS A 288 2.35 -2.15 -22.67
N ALA A 289 2.11 -2.25 -21.36
CA ALA A 289 0.78 -2.19 -20.77
C ALA A 289 0.19 -0.77 -20.67
N GLY A 290 0.87 0.25 -21.20
CA GLY A 290 0.36 1.62 -21.28
C GLY A 290 0.80 2.56 -20.15
N GLN A 291 1.87 2.25 -19.41
CA GLN A 291 2.35 3.10 -18.31
C GLN A 291 2.61 4.55 -18.72
N ARG A 292 3.11 4.78 -19.93
CA ARG A 292 3.40 6.13 -20.44
C ARG A 292 2.14 6.95 -20.74
N GLU A 293 1.05 6.29 -21.12
CA GLU A 293 -0.20 6.96 -21.49
C GLU A 293 -1.01 7.36 -20.26
N LEU A 294 -0.92 6.56 -19.18
CA LEU A 294 -1.71 6.74 -17.96
C LEU A 294 -0.95 7.41 -16.81
N ALA A 295 0.35 7.68 -16.96
CA ALA A 295 1.19 8.26 -15.91
C ALA A 295 0.64 9.60 -15.37
N ASP A 296 0.14 10.44 -16.27
CA ASP A 296 -0.33 11.80 -15.95
C ASP A 296 -1.85 11.86 -15.71
N HIS A 297 -2.53 10.71 -15.65
CA HIS A 297 -3.96 10.72 -15.41
C HIS A 297 -4.25 11.27 -14.01
N ARG A 298 -5.27 12.13 -13.96
CA ARG A 298 -5.73 12.77 -12.75
C ARG A 298 -6.56 11.79 -11.93
N TRP A 299 -6.21 11.60 -10.66
CA TRP A 299 -7.05 10.85 -9.72
C TRP A 299 -8.34 11.64 -9.41
N ALA A 300 -9.51 11.05 -9.70
CA ALA A 300 -10.79 11.75 -9.63
C ALA A 300 -11.10 12.30 -8.23
N TYR A 301 -10.84 11.51 -7.19
CA TYR A 301 -11.09 11.91 -5.80
C TYR A 301 -10.05 12.90 -5.24
N GLY A 302 -9.07 13.32 -6.04
CA GLY A 302 -8.05 14.30 -5.68
C GLY A 302 -8.56 15.76 -5.66
N TYR A 303 -9.82 16.00 -6.05
CA TYR A 303 -10.31 17.34 -6.37
C TYR A 303 -11.76 17.57 -5.97
N TYR A 304 -12.09 18.83 -5.73
CA TYR A 304 -13.46 19.28 -5.55
C TYR A 304 -14.21 19.30 -6.88
N SER A 305 -15.54 19.28 -6.84
CA SER A 305 -16.38 19.25 -8.06
C SER A 305 -16.28 20.51 -8.93
N ASN A 306 -15.70 21.60 -8.41
CA ASN A 306 -15.35 22.79 -9.20
C ASN A 306 -13.96 22.72 -9.87
N GLY A 307 -13.27 21.58 -9.76
CA GLY A 307 -11.98 21.34 -10.40
C GLY A 307 -10.75 21.66 -9.55
N GLU A 308 -10.92 22.29 -8.38
CA GLU A 308 -9.84 22.69 -7.48
C GLU A 308 -9.25 21.51 -6.72
N LYS A 309 -7.93 21.54 -6.47
CA LYS A 309 -7.24 20.42 -5.81
C LYS A 309 -7.61 20.33 -4.33
N ILE A 310 -7.83 19.11 -3.85
CA ILE A 310 -7.98 18.82 -2.43
C ILE A 310 -6.59 18.58 -1.84
N GLU A 311 -6.07 19.56 -1.12
CA GLU A 311 -4.80 19.44 -0.40
C GLU A 311 -4.90 18.50 0.80
N ARG A 312 -3.77 17.88 1.19
CA ARG A 312 -3.72 16.97 2.35
C ARG A 312 -4.23 17.64 3.64
N SER A 313 -3.93 18.93 3.83
CA SER A 313 -4.41 19.69 4.98
C SER A 313 -5.94 19.84 5.01
N HIS A 314 -6.62 19.87 3.87
CA HIS A 314 -8.09 19.89 3.80
C HIS A 314 -8.67 18.58 4.31
N ARG A 315 -8.07 17.45 3.92
CA ARG A 315 -8.46 16.10 4.36
C ARG A 315 -8.23 15.92 5.85
N LEU A 316 -7.05 16.30 6.34
CA LEU A 316 -6.70 16.20 7.76
C LEU A 316 -7.63 17.03 8.65
N LEU A 317 -7.92 18.28 8.25
CA LEU A 317 -8.85 19.12 9.02
C LEU A 317 -10.26 18.52 9.06
N TYR A 318 -10.76 18.01 7.93
CA TYR A 318 -12.06 17.35 7.87
C TYR A 318 -12.09 16.08 8.73
N ARG A 319 -11.04 15.26 8.63
CA ARG A 319 -10.84 14.00 9.38
C ARG A 319 -10.90 14.23 10.90
N GLU A 320 -10.32 15.31 11.40
CA GLU A 320 -10.23 15.60 12.84
C GLU A 320 -11.45 16.33 13.44
N LYS A 321 -12.41 16.76 12.60
CA LYS A 321 -13.50 17.66 13.00
C LYS A 321 -14.87 17.07 12.69
N SER A 322 -15.48 16.45 13.70
CA SER A 322 -16.82 15.87 13.58
C SER A 322 -17.91 16.92 13.30
N ASP A 323 -17.75 18.14 13.79
CA ASP A 323 -18.63 19.27 13.47
C ASP A 323 -18.61 19.60 11.97
N LEU A 324 -17.44 19.55 11.34
CA LEU A 324 -17.31 19.75 9.89
C LEU A 324 -17.86 18.57 9.11
N GLN A 325 -17.66 17.33 9.58
CA GLN A 325 -18.24 16.13 8.97
C GLN A 325 -19.77 16.18 8.97
N ASN A 326 -20.36 16.58 10.10
CA ASN A 326 -21.81 16.73 10.25
C ASN A 326 -22.37 17.88 9.39
N ALA A 327 -21.65 19.00 9.33
CA ALA A 327 -22.08 20.15 8.53
C ALA A 327 -21.96 19.93 7.02
N PHE A 328 -20.97 19.13 6.59
CA PHE A 328 -20.64 18.95 5.18
C PHE A 328 -20.48 17.46 4.82
N PRO A 329 -21.57 16.67 4.79
CA PRO A 329 -21.51 15.23 4.51
C PRO A 329 -20.99 14.88 3.09
N LYS A 330 -21.01 15.86 2.17
CA LYS A 330 -20.46 15.76 0.81
C LYS A 330 -19.32 16.77 0.61
N PRO A 331 -18.17 16.59 1.29
CA PRO A 331 -17.14 17.63 1.40
C PRO A 331 -16.42 17.96 0.09
N SER A 332 -16.43 17.06 -0.90
CA SER A 332 -15.88 17.30 -2.23
C SER A 332 -16.80 18.14 -3.14
N GLN A 333 -18.09 18.26 -2.80
CA GLN A 333 -19.06 18.94 -3.64
C GLN A 333 -19.06 20.45 -3.36
N CYS A 334 -18.82 21.23 -4.41
CA CYS A 334 -18.96 22.68 -4.43
C CYS A 334 -20.34 23.09 -4.94
N THR A 335 -20.79 24.28 -4.52
CA THR A 335 -22.04 24.90 -4.98
C THR A 335 -21.73 26.26 -5.60
N SER A 336 -22.67 26.81 -6.37
CA SER A 336 -22.53 28.16 -6.95
C SER A 336 -22.69 29.27 -5.91
N ASP A 337 -23.32 28.97 -4.77
CA ASP A 337 -23.38 29.87 -3.61
C ASP A 337 -22.00 29.95 -2.95
N THR A 338 -21.47 31.16 -2.76
CA THR A 338 -20.16 31.41 -2.16
C THR A 338 -20.20 31.57 -0.63
N SER A 339 -21.37 31.44 -0.01
CA SER A 339 -21.52 31.50 1.45
C SER A 339 -20.71 30.39 2.15
N ALA A 340 -20.20 30.68 3.35
CA ALA A 340 -19.36 29.74 4.09
C ALA A 340 -20.09 28.45 4.50
N SER A 341 -21.42 28.49 4.58
CA SER A 341 -22.27 27.33 4.91
C SER A 341 -22.62 26.47 3.69
N SER A 342 -22.34 26.92 2.47
CA SER A 342 -22.85 26.27 1.26
C SER A 342 -22.06 25.03 0.86
N SER A 343 -20.77 24.94 1.22
CA SER A 343 -19.90 23.80 0.96
C SER A 343 -18.67 23.84 1.86
N TYR A 344 -18.03 22.69 2.06
CA TYR A 344 -16.78 22.61 2.82
C TYR A 344 -15.67 23.47 2.18
N TYR A 345 -15.61 23.51 0.85
CA TYR A 345 -14.67 24.34 0.11
C TYR A 345 -14.83 25.83 0.43
N ASN A 346 -16.07 26.36 0.42
CA ASN A 346 -16.32 27.76 0.74
C ASN A 346 -16.11 28.06 2.22
N TRP A 347 -16.40 27.10 3.10
CA TRP A 347 -16.04 27.20 4.51
C TRP A 347 -14.54 27.37 4.71
N LEU A 348 -13.71 26.56 4.03
CA LEU A 348 -12.26 26.66 4.08
C LEU A 348 -11.75 28.01 3.57
N LYS A 349 -12.28 28.49 2.43
CA LYS A 349 -11.96 29.81 1.89
C LYS A 349 -12.25 30.95 2.86
N SER A 350 -13.33 30.81 3.63
CA SER A 350 -13.72 31.78 4.66
C SER A 350 -12.93 31.64 5.96
N ASN A 351 -12.22 30.50 6.16
CA ASN A 351 -11.52 30.15 7.39
C ASN A 351 -10.05 29.70 7.16
N PRO A 352 -9.23 30.43 6.37
CA PRO A 352 -7.89 29.97 5.99
C PRO A 352 -6.94 29.74 7.18
N ALA A 353 -7.13 30.47 8.28
CA ALA A 353 -6.34 30.33 9.51
C ALA A 353 -6.51 28.97 10.22
N LYS A 354 -7.52 28.17 9.86
CA LYS A 354 -7.75 26.83 10.44
C LYS A 354 -6.83 25.76 9.84
N LEU A 355 -6.32 25.97 8.62
CA LEU A 355 -5.45 25.01 7.92
C LEU A 355 -4.03 24.97 8.48
N SER A 356 -3.50 26.10 8.97
CA SER A 356 -2.13 26.19 9.51
C SER A 356 -1.90 25.40 10.80
N ARG A 357 -2.98 24.96 11.48
CA ARG A 357 -2.91 24.12 12.68
C ARG A 357 -2.93 22.62 12.38
N ALA A 358 -3.44 22.22 11.21
CA ALA A 358 -3.60 20.81 10.82
C ALA A 358 -2.37 20.25 10.05
N SER A 359 -1.49 21.11 9.55
CA SER A 359 -0.38 20.74 8.66
C SER A 359 0.88 20.18 9.34
N ASN A 360 0.87 19.94 10.65
CA ASN A 360 2.09 19.55 11.40
C ASN A 360 2.37 18.03 11.45
N SER A 361 1.64 17.19 10.71
CA SER A 361 1.98 15.78 10.52
C SER A 361 2.74 15.62 9.19
N ALA A 362 4.06 15.56 9.25
CA ALA A 362 4.92 15.27 8.10
C ALA A 362 4.52 13.92 7.45
N SER A 363 4.46 13.89 6.12
CA SER A 363 4.09 12.70 5.34
C SER A 363 5.24 11.69 5.25
N PHE A 364 4.95 10.45 4.84
CA PHE A 364 5.94 9.41 4.53
C PHE A 364 7.10 9.90 3.63
N TRP A 365 6.81 10.74 2.63
CA TRP A 365 7.83 11.33 1.74
C TRP A 365 8.68 12.39 2.43
N ASP A 366 8.08 13.19 3.32
CA ASP A 366 8.83 14.12 4.15
C ASP A 366 9.77 13.35 5.08
N PHE A 367 9.34 12.20 5.61
CA PHE A 367 10.19 11.35 6.42
C PHE A 367 11.34 10.76 5.61
N MET A 368 11.11 10.14 4.45
CA MET A 368 12.18 9.59 3.59
C MET A 368 13.21 10.67 3.22
N THR A 369 12.76 11.84 2.79
CA THR A 369 13.63 12.97 2.41
C THR A 369 14.39 13.53 3.62
N VAL A 370 13.74 13.62 4.79
CA VAL A 370 14.34 14.14 6.01
C VAL A 370 15.30 13.14 6.64
N THR A 371 14.99 11.84 6.71
CA THR A 371 15.92 10.82 7.23
C THR A 371 17.13 10.66 6.34
N GLU A 372 16.99 10.75 5.03
CA GLU A 372 18.11 10.60 4.09
C GLU A 372 19.06 11.81 4.15
N GLN A 373 18.54 13.05 4.11
CA GLN A 373 19.38 14.25 4.25
C GLN A 373 19.98 14.41 5.66
N SER A 374 19.28 13.95 6.69
CA SER A 374 19.77 14.04 8.06
C SER A 374 20.75 12.93 8.42
N LEU A 375 20.58 11.67 7.99
CA LEU A 375 21.56 10.60 8.23
C LEU A 375 22.81 10.74 7.35
N LEU A 376 22.66 10.95 6.03
CA LEU A 376 23.81 11.13 5.14
C LEU A 376 24.58 12.40 5.48
N GLY A 377 23.87 13.48 5.80
CA GLY A 377 24.46 14.71 6.31
C GLY A 377 25.06 14.60 7.71
N TYR A 378 24.74 13.56 8.49
CA TYR A 378 25.29 13.30 9.83
C TYR A 378 26.53 12.41 9.74
N ILE A 379 26.52 11.39 8.89
CA ILE A 379 27.66 10.49 8.62
C ILE A 379 28.80 11.25 7.94
N ASP A 380 28.49 12.13 6.98
CA ASP A 380 29.50 12.90 6.23
C ASP A 380 30.14 14.03 7.06
N ARG A 381 29.46 14.51 8.13
CA ARG A 381 29.93 15.64 8.96
C ARG A 381 30.48 15.25 10.33
N ALA A 382 30.47 13.97 10.70
CA ALA A 382 30.87 13.47 12.03
C ALA A 382 32.38 13.54 12.34
N GLN A 383 33.20 14.20 11.51
CA GLN A 383 34.64 14.29 11.77
C GLN A 383 35.07 15.24 12.92
N LYS A 384 34.19 15.99 13.61
CA LYS A 384 34.60 16.81 14.79
C LYS A 384 33.52 16.94 15.89
N PRO A 385 33.78 16.48 17.14
CA PRO A 385 32.77 16.32 18.21
C PRO A 385 32.20 17.61 18.83
N GLY A 386 32.84 18.77 18.67
CA GLY A 386 32.46 20.00 19.39
C GLY A 386 31.25 20.80 18.84
N LYS A 387 30.78 20.53 17.60
CA LYS A 387 29.66 21.28 16.97
C LYS A 387 28.28 20.60 17.14
N LEU A 388 28.25 19.38 17.66
CA LEU A 388 27.07 18.51 17.76
C LEU A 388 26.03 19.04 18.75
N THR A 389 26.48 19.56 19.90
CA THR A 389 25.62 19.98 21.02
C THR A 389 24.71 21.17 20.71
N LYS A 390 25.17 22.16 19.93
CA LYS A 390 24.35 23.34 19.56
C LYS A 390 23.30 23.05 18.49
N LYS A 391 23.59 22.15 17.53
CA LYS A 391 22.65 21.80 16.45
C LYS A 391 21.56 20.82 16.92
N CYS A 392 21.90 19.84 17.76
CA CYS A 392 20.91 18.95 18.36
C CYS A 392 19.92 19.71 19.27
N ALA A 393 20.38 20.72 20.01
CA ALA A 393 19.51 21.59 20.81
C ALA A 393 18.52 22.41 19.94
N ALA A 394 18.97 22.89 18.78
CA ALA A 394 18.10 23.63 17.85
C ALA A 394 17.06 22.75 17.15
N ILE A 395 17.39 21.49 16.86
CA ILE A 395 16.47 20.50 16.28
C ILE A 395 15.43 20.06 17.32
N ALA A 396 15.85 19.79 18.57
CA ALA A 396 14.93 19.44 19.66
C ALA A 396 13.91 20.56 19.96
N THR A 397 14.34 21.83 19.84
CA THR A 397 13.46 23.01 20.07
C THR A 397 12.45 23.21 18.94
N ARG A 398 12.76 22.80 17.70
CA ARG A 398 11.84 22.87 16.55
C ARG A 398 10.84 21.71 16.49
N SER A 399 11.20 20.54 17.03
CA SER A 399 10.39 19.32 16.95
C SER A 399 9.55 19.02 18.20
N GLY A 400 9.59 19.87 19.24
CA GLY A 400 8.70 19.77 20.41
C GLY A 400 8.95 18.60 21.37
N PHE A 401 10.04 17.85 21.21
CA PHE A 401 10.38 16.71 22.09
C PHE A 401 11.46 17.07 23.12
N LEU A 402 11.18 16.77 24.40
CA LEU A 402 12.12 16.86 25.51
C LEU A 402 13.08 15.65 25.49
N ILE A 403 14.33 15.87 25.07
CA ILE A 403 15.39 14.86 25.16
C ILE A 403 15.84 14.77 26.63
N SER A 404 15.73 13.58 27.24
CA SER A 404 16.13 13.39 28.64
C SER A 404 17.64 13.62 28.84
N ARG A 405 18.03 14.22 29.96
CA ARG A 405 19.44 14.47 30.33
C ARG A 405 20.33 13.21 30.33
N LYS A 406 19.76 12.01 30.34
CA LYS A 406 20.52 10.75 30.22
C LYS A 406 21.05 10.51 28.80
N VAL A 407 20.34 10.97 27.76
CA VAL A 407 20.77 10.83 26.35
C VAL A 407 21.94 11.77 26.04
N LEU A 408 22.01 12.94 26.70
CA LEU A 408 23.13 13.87 26.54
C LEU A 408 24.46 13.36 27.15
N LYS A 409 24.42 12.43 28.12
CA LYS A 409 25.64 11.88 28.73
C LYS A 409 26.34 10.82 27.89
N LEU A 410 25.70 10.31 26.83
CA LEU A 410 26.31 9.37 25.90
C LEU A 410 27.26 10.07 24.89
N PHE A 411 27.35 11.40 24.92
CA PHE A 411 28.12 12.22 23.98
C PHE A 411 29.09 13.22 24.66
N THR A 412 29.44 13.01 25.94
CA THR A 412 30.51 13.73 26.65
C THR A 412 31.70 12.84 26.92
#